data_AF-A0A957NRR7-F1
#
_entry.id   AF-A0A957NRR7-F1
#
_cell.length_a   1.000
_cell.length_b   1.000
_cell.length_c   1.000
_cell.angle_alpha   90.00
_cell.angle_beta   90.00
_cell.angle_gamma   90.00
#
_symmetry.space_group_name_H-M   'P 1'
#
loop_
_entity.id
_entity.type
_entity.pdbx_description
1 polymer ?
#
loop_
_entity_poly.entity_id
_entity_poly.type
_entity_poly.pdbx_seq_one_letter_code
_entity_poly.pdbx_strand_id
1 'polypeptide(L)' 'NVGGVSDIIEDGKTGFILKDLEPATIAQAIMDALSHPQLAEIAQKGRNHVVQTFSLQPSIRQWQHILIGQ' A
#
# COMPACT_ATOMS: atom_id res chain seq x y z
N ASN A 1 -9.77 -4.56 9.27
CA ASN A 1 -9.66 -4.49 7.80
C ASN A 1 -10.97 -3.95 7.22
N VAL A 2 -10.94 -2.78 6.58
CA VAL A 2 -12.06 -2.23 5.80
C VAL A 2 -11.66 -2.33 4.34
N GLY A 3 -12.45 -3.07 3.54
CA GLY A 3 -12.05 -3.74 2.28
C GLY A 3 -10.89 -3.13 1.47
N GLY A 4 -11.02 -1.88 1.03
CA GLY A 4 -10.11 -1.28 0.04
C GLY A 4 -8.67 -1.02 0.48
N VAL A 5 -8.33 -1.07 1.77
CA VAL A 5 -6.94 -0.85 2.21
C VAL A 5 -6.06 -2.05 1.85
N SER A 6 -6.60 -3.27 1.92
CA SER A 6 -5.85 -4.49 1.57
C SER A 6 -5.69 -4.68 0.06
N ASP A 7 -6.51 -4.00 -0.75
CA ASP A 7 -6.39 -4.03 -2.21
C ASP A 7 -5.25 -3.13 -2.72
N ILE A 8 -4.76 -2.21 -1.88
CA ILE A 8 -3.72 -1.22 -2.21
C ILE A 8 -2.39 -1.56 -1.52
N ILE A 9 -2.44 -2.09 -0.30
CA ILE A 9 -1.26 -2.35 0.53
C ILE A 9 -0.96 -3.85 0.55
N GLU A 10 0.28 -4.19 0.20
CA GLU A 10 0.87 -5.50 0.48
C GLU A 10 1.62 -5.40 1.83
N ASP A 11 1.08 -6.06 2.86
CA ASP A 11 1.62 -6.01 4.22
C ASP A 11 3.10 -6.42 4.28
N GLY A 12 3.91 -5.61 4.96
CA GLY A 12 5.36 -5.77 5.09
C GLY A 12 6.16 -5.49 3.82
N LYS A 13 5.52 -5.17 2.68
CA LYS A 13 6.20 -4.92 1.40
C LYS A 13 6.04 -3.49 0.88
N THR A 14 4.80 -2.99 0.87
CA THR A 14 4.46 -1.63 0.41
C THR A 14 3.86 -0.77 1.53
N GLY A 15 3.63 -1.36 2.69
CA GLY A 15 3.14 -0.71 3.91
C GLY A 15 2.93 -1.74 5.02
N PHE A 16 2.23 -1.35 6.08
CA PHE A 16 1.86 -2.24 7.17
C PHE A 16 0.35 -2.19 7.39
N ILE A 17 -0.27 -3.35 7.58
CA ILE A 17 -1.71 -3.47 7.84
C ILE A 17 -1.93 -3.69 9.34
N LEU A 18 -2.77 -2.84 9.94
CA LEU A 18 -3.15 -2.98 11.34
C LEU A 18 -4.07 -4.19 11.54
N LYS A 19 -3.82 -4.95 12.61
CA LYS A 19 -4.62 -6.14 12.98
C LYS A 19 -6.02 -5.76 13.48
N ASP A 20 -6.11 -4.71 14.29
CA ASP A 20 -7.34 -4.13 14.82
C ASP A 20 -7.17 -2.61 15.02
N LEU A 21 -8.21 -1.96 15.54
CA LEU A 21 -8.26 -0.51 15.75
C LEU A 21 -8.19 -0.12 17.23
N GLU A 22 -7.82 -1.05 18.11
CA GLU A 22 -7.68 -0.74 19.52
C GLU A 22 -6.49 0.21 19.74
N PRO A 23 -6.62 1.26 20.57
CA PRO A 23 -5.57 2.27 20.72
C PRO A 23 -4.19 1.70 21.07
N ALA A 24 -4.15 0.67 21.94
CA ALA A 24 -2.91 0.02 22.33
C ALA A 24 -2.24 -0.72 21.16
N THR A 25 -3.03 -1.41 20.32
CA THR A 25 -2.53 -2.10 19.12
C THR A 25 -2.01 -1.12 18.09
N ILE A 26 -2.68 0.03 17.89
CA ILE A 26 -2.22 1.08 16.98
C ILE A 26 -0.85 1.62 17.44
N ALA A 27 -0.73 1.96 18.72
CA ALA A 27 0.52 2.48 19.28
C ALA A 27 1.67 1.49 19.10
N GLN A 28 1.43 0.21 19.39
CA GLN A 28 2.44 -0.85 19.20
C GLN A 28 2.81 -1.01 17.73
N ALA A 29 1.84 -1.04 16.83
CA ALA A 29 2.11 -1.19 15.40
C ALA A 29 2.92 -0.02 14.82
N ILE A 30 2.70 1.21 15.31
CA ILE A 30 3.53 2.36 14.93
C ILE A 30 4.98 2.16 15.41
N MET A 31 5.17 1.73 16.66
CA MET A 31 6.50 1.46 17.21
C MET A 31 7.23 0.35 16.44
N ASP A 32 6.51 -0.72 16.10
CA ASP A 32 7.03 -1.85 15.32
C ASP A 32 7.44 -1.41 13.92
N ALA A 33 6.59 -0.62 13.23
CA ALA A 33 6.89 -0.08 11.91
C ALA A 33 8.11 0.84 11.93
N LEU A 34 8.19 1.76 12.92
CA LEU A 34 9.32 2.67 13.09
C LEU A 34 10.63 1.94 13.39
N SER A 35 10.56 0.79 14.05
CA SER A 35 11.72 -0.04 14.40
C SER A 35 12.06 -1.08 13.32
N HIS A 36 11.28 -1.15 12.23
CA HIS A 36 11.46 -2.15 11.21
C HIS A 36 12.74 -1.90 10.41
N PRO A 37 13.66 -2.89 10.29
CA PRO A 37 14.98 -2.67 9.67
C PRO A 37 14.92 -2.25 8.20
N GLN A 38 13.80 -2.56 7.52
CA GLN A 38 13.58 -2.24 6.11
C GLN A 38 12.59 -1.08 5.89
N LEU A 39 12.28 -0.28 6.92
CA LEU A 39 11.25 0.77 6.85
C LEU A 39 11.43 1.69 5.63
N ALA A 40 12.64 2.17 5.38
CA ALA A 40 12.92 3.09 4.26
C ALA A 40 12.65 2.43 2.90
N GLU A 41 12.99 1.15 2.75
CA GLU A 41 12.74 0.40 1.53
C GLU A 41 11.25 0.15 1.31
N ILE A 42 10.54 -0.26 2.37
CA ILE A 42 9.09 -0.47 2.34
C ILE A 42 8.37 0.83 1.97
N ALA A 43 8.76 1.96 2.56
CA ALA A 43 8.18 3.27 2.24
C ALA A 43 8.42 3.66 0.77
N GLN A 44 9.64 3.42 0.25
CA GLN A 44 9.96 3.69 -1.15
C GLN A 44 9.17 2.79 -2.10
N LYS A 45 9.07 1.49 -1.78
CA LYS A 45 8.25 0.52 -2.52
C LYS A 45 6.79 0.92 -2.52
N GLY A 46 6.25 1.34 -1.38
CA GLY A 46 4.89 1.86 -1.25
C GLY A 46 4.63 3.05 -2.15
N ARG A 47 5.52 4.04 -2.14
CA ARG A 47 5.39 5.20 -3.03
C ARG A 47 5.46 4.80 -4.50
N ASN A 48 6.41 3.95 -4.88
CA ASN A 48 6.56 3.50 -6.26
C ASN A 48 5.32 2.74 -6.73
N HIS A 49 4.78 1.85 -5.89
CA HIS A 49 3.55 1.12 -6.16
C HIS A 49 2.37 2.07 -6.44
N VAL A 50 2.19 3.08 -5.59
CA VAL A 50 1.11 4.07 -5.79
C VAL A 50 1.27 4.80 -7.12
N VAL A 51 2.48 5.29 -7.42
CA VAL A 51 2.75 6.03 -8.65
C VAL A 51 2.56 5.15 -9.88
N GLN A 52 2.98 3.89 -9.84
CA GLN A 52 2.93 2.98 -10.98
C GLN A 52 1.54 2.41 -11.25
N THR A 53 0.70 2.27 -10.22
CA THR A 53 -0.61 1.60 -10.34
C THR A 53 -1.76 2.60 -10.41
N PHE A 54 -1.73 3.67 -9.61
CA PHE A 54 -2.90 4.54 -9.40
C PHE A 54 -2.71 5.97 -9.94
N SER A 55 -1.62 6.24 -10.67
CA SER A 55 -1.48 7.51 -11.39
C SER A 55 -2.34 7.53 -12.66
N LEU A 56 -2.63 8.75 -13.13
CA LEU A 56 -3.45 8.98 -14.33
C LEU A 56 -3.01 8.16 -15.55
N GLN A 57 -1.71 8.14 -15.85
CA GLN A 57 -1.20 7.46 -17.04
C GLN A 57 -1.37 5.93 -16.99
N PRO A 58 -0.98 5.23 -15.91
CA PRO A 58 -1.38 3.84 -15.66
C PRO A 58 -2.89 3.60 -15.76
N SER A 59 -3.71 4.46 -15.15
CA SER A 59 -5.17 4.31 -15.19
C SER A 59 -5.71 4.42 -16.61
N ILE A 60 -5.25 5.39 -17.41
CA ILE A 60 -5.63 5.51 -18.82
C ILE A 60 -5.25 4.25 -19.59
N ARG A 61 -4.02 3.74 -19.42
CA ARG A 61 -3.58 2.50 -20.08
C ARG A 61 -4.45 1.31 -19.70
N GLN A 62 -4.80 1.16 -18.42
CA GLN A 62 -5.67 0.09 -17.96
C GLN A 62 -7.07 0.20 -18.59
N TRP A 63 -7.66 1.40 -18.65
CA TRP A 63 -8.96 1.60 -19.30
C TRP A 63 -8.91 1.38 -20.80
N GLN A 64 -7.84 1.80 -21.47
CA GLN A 64 -7.60 1.49 -22.87
C GLN A 64 -7.55 -0.03 -23.05
N HIS A 65 -6.76 -0.74 -22.26
CA HIS A 65 -6.69 -2.20 -22.34
C HIS A 65 -8.07 -2.87 -22.23
N ILE A 66 -8.91 -2.43 -21.28
CA ILE A 66 -10.26 -2.96 -21.08
C ILE A 66 -11.20 -2.64 -22.24
N LEU A 67 -11.17 -1.41 -22.76
CA LEU A 67 -12.14 -0.92 -23.73
C LEU A 67 -11.77 -1.22 -25.19
N ILE A 68 -10.47 -1.23 -25.50
CA ILE A 68 -9.94 -1.37 -26.86
C ILE A 68 -9.06 -2.60 -27.06
N GLY A 69 -8.73 -3.36 -26.01
CA GLY A 69 -8.00 -4.63 -26.10
C GLY A 69 -6.53 -4.51 -26.51
N GLN A 70 -5.91 -3.34 -26.32
CA GLN A 70 -4.47 -3.11 -26.55
C GLN A 70 -3.64 -3.26 -25.28
#